data_AF-A0A855X4L0-F1
#
_entry.id   AF-A0A855X4L0-F1
#
_cell.length_a   1.000
_cell.length_b   1.000
_cell.length_c   1.000
_cell.angle_alpha   90.00
_cell.angle_beta   90.00
_cell.angle_gamma   90.00
#
_symmetry.space_group_name_H-M   'P 1'
#
loop_
_entity.id
_entity.type
_entity.pdbx_description
1 polymer ?
#
loop_
_entity_poly.entity_id
_entity_poly.type
_entity_poly.pdbx_seq_one_letter_code
_entity_poly.pdbx_strand_id
1 'polypeptide(L)'
;MVILMVVLVALPVLGQDKPIQLSLFSPVQLVKEDRGISGVRLSLLYGKNTHVSGLDWGLVSHCTSGMSQGVQFGLVGLVNADFTGFQATAVNITKHDFEGFQWGIVNYAGYANGFQLGLVNYAQRLKGLQIGLVNIIKQGGQFPVFPIVNWSF
;
A
#
# COMPACT_ATOMS: atom_id res chain seq x y z
N MET A 1 11.25 9.43 47.47
CA MET A 1 12.26 9.45 46.39
C MET A 1 12.14 8.13 45.65
N VAL A 2 11.43 8.09 44.53
CA VAL A 2 11.26 6.87 43.73
C VAL A 2 12.39 6.83 42.71
N ILE A 3 13.20 5.78 42.76
CA ILE A 3 14.31 5.54 41.84
C ILE A 3 13.72 5.03 40.52
N LEU A 4 13.91 5.80 39.44
CA LEU A 4 13.56 5.39 38.08
C LEU A 4 14.66 4.48 37.54
N MET A 5 14.38 3.19 37.42
CA MET A 5 15.25 2.24 36.72
C MET A 5 15.04 2.37 35.21
N VAL A 6 16.04 2.86 34.49
CA VAL A 6 16.08 2.81 33.02
C VAL A 6 16.64 1.44 32.63
N VAL A 7 15.78 0.54 32.16
CA VAL A 7 16.21 -0.71 31.54
C VAL A 7 16.55 -0.42 30.08
N LEU A 8 17.84 -0.41 29.77
CA LEU A 8 18.34 -0.32 28.39
C LEU A 8 18.21 -1.70 27.75
N VAL A 9 17.06 -2.00 27.14
CA VAL A 9 16.93 -3.20 26.31
C VAL A 9 17.65 -2.92 24.99
N ALA A 10 18.77 -3.60 24.76
CA ALA A 10 19.39 -3.67 23.45
C ALA A 10 18.41 -4.39 22.51
N LEU A 11 17.59 -3.62 21.80
CA LEU A 11 16.76 -4.14 20.72
C LEU A 11 17.71 -4.76 19.68
N PRO A 12 17.43 -5.97 19.18
CA PRO A 12 18.17 -6.50 18.06
C PRO A 12 18.05 -5.47 16.93
N VAL A 13 19.17 -5.04 16.36
CA VAL A 13 19.21 -4.17 15.18
C VAL A 13 18.66 -4.98 14.01
N LEU A 14 17.33 -5.13 13.96
CA LEU A 14 16.59 -5.62 12.81
C LEU A 14 16.97 -4.67 11.67
N GLY A 15 17.51 -5.26 10.59
CA GLY A 15 18.31 -4.55 9.60
C GLY A 15 17.69 -3.22 9.19
N GLN A 16 18.35 -2.13 9.59
CA GLN A 16 17.89 -0.77 9.38
C GLN A 16 17.39 -0.56 7.93
N ASP A 17 16.14 -0.13 7.80
CA ASP A 17 15.55 0.27 6.53
C ASP A 17 16.40 1.38 5.90
N LYS A 18 16.50 1.37 4.58
CA LYS A 18 17.32 2.34 3.86
C LYS A 18 16.48 3.60 3.57
N PRO A 19 17.06 4.81 3.70
CA PRO A 19 16.27 6.03 3.54
C PRO A 19 15.92 6.36 2.09
N ILE A 20 16.73 5.89 1.13
CA ILE A 20 16.58 6.19 -0.29
C ILE A 20 16.73 4.89 -1.08
N GLN A 21 15.83 4.70 -2.05
CA GLN A 21 15.89 3.64 -3.05
C GLN A 21 15.78 4.24 -4.45
N LEU A 22 16.65 3.78 -5.35
CA LEU A 22 16.58 4.06 -6.77
C LEU A 22 16.66 2.72 -7.52
N SER A 23 15.76 2.52 -8.48
CA SER A 23 15.75 1.33 -9.33
C SER A 23 15.50 1.68 -10.78
N LEU A 24 16.16 0.96 -11.69
CA LEU A 24 15.80 0.95 -13.11
C LEU A 24 14.72 -0.11 -13.34
N PHE A 25 15.07 -1.37 -13.11
CA PHE A 25 14.16 -2.51 -13.02
C PHE A 25 14.79 -3.52 -12.07
N SER A 26 14.04 -4.19 -11.18
CA SER A 26 14.61 -5.22 -10.31
C SER A 26 15.18 -6.40 -11.13
N PRO A 27 16.40 -6.91 -10.81
CA PRO A 27 17.18 -6.62 -9.60
C PRO A 27 18.19 -5.46 -9.71
N VAL A 28 18.18 -4.66 -10.79
CA VAL A 28 19.03 -3.47 -10.97
C VAL A 28 18.49 -2.30 -10.12
N GLN A 29 18.85 -2.31 -8.83
CA GLN A 29 18.42 -1.34 -7.82
C GLN A 29 19.46 -1.13 -6.70
N LEU A 30 19.45 0.03 -6.05
CA LEU A 30 20.42 0.39 -4.98
C LEU A 30 20.26 -0.47 -3.72
N VAL A 31 19.01 -0.71 -3.32
CA VAL A 31 18.65 -1.47 -2.13
C VAL A 31 18.04 -2.80 -2.57
N LYS A 32 18.51 -3.91 -2.00
CA LYS A 32 18.01 -5.26 -2.31
C LYS A 32 16.52 -5.44 -2.02
N GLU A 33 15.89 -6.38 -2.72
CA GLU A 33 14.43 -6.62 -2.69
C GLU A 33 13.90 -7.09 -1.34
N ASP A 34 14.77 -7.72 -0.53
CA ASP A 34 14.49 -8.27 0.80
C ASP A 34 14.58 -7.22 1.92
N ARG A 35 14.68 -5.94 1.57
CA ARG A 35 14.83 -4.82 2.51
C ARG A 35 13.72 -3.80 2.34
N GLY A 36 13.33 -3.20 3.47
CA GLY A 36 12.40 -2.08 3.52
C GLY A 36 13.07 -0.74 3.27
N ILE A 37 12.26 0.21 2.83
CA ILE A 37 12.65 1.61 2.60
C ILE A 37 11.89 2.49 3.59
N SER A 38 12.61 3.37 4.29
CA SER A 38 12.02 4.33 5.22
C SER A 38 12.41 5.75 4.81
N GLY A 39 11.70 6.28 3.83
CA GLY A 39 12.00 7.55 3.17
C GLY A 39 11.43 7.58 1.75
N VAL A 40 12.30 7.59 0.73
CA VAL A 40 11.89 7.77 -0.67
C VAL A 40 12.30 6.59 -1.53
N ARG A 41 11.36 6.02 -2.29
CA ARG A 41 11.62 5.07 -3.37
C ARG A 41 11.29 5.70 -4.72
N LEU A 42 12.25 5.72 -5.63
CA LEU A 42 12.09 6.12 -7.03
C LEU A 42 12.36 4.91 -7.93
N SER A 43 11.35 4.48 -8.68
CA SER A 43 11.43 3.30 -9.54
C SER A 43 11.13 3.67 -10.99
N LEU A 44 12.16 3.71 -11.84
CA LEU A 44 12.01 4.16 -13.23
C LEU A 44 11.09 3.22 -14.03
N LEU A 45 11.31 1.91 -13.96
CA LEU A 45 10.47 0.91 -14.64
C LEU A 45 9.83 -0.05 -13.63
N TYR A 46 10.62 -0.66 -12.75
CA TYR A 46 10.14 -1.67 -11.80
C TYR A 46 10.98 -1.68 -10.52
N GLY A 47 10.37 -1.31 -9.40
CA GLY A 47 11.01 -1.33 -8.09
C GLY A 47 10.37 -2.36 -7.18
N LYS A 48 11.20 -3.12 -6.45
CA LYS A 48 10.74 -4.17 -5.55
C LYS A 48 11.48 -4.12 -4.22
N ASN A 49 10.72 -4.04 -3.14
CA ASN A 49 11.18 -4.02 -1.75
C ASN A 49 10.14 -4.73 -0.87
N THR A 50 10.46 -5.00 0.40
CA THR A 50 9.48 -5.58 1.33
C THR A 50 8.32 -4.61 1.54
N HIS A 51 8.63 -3.42 2.03
CA HIS A 51 7.70 -2.33 2.30
C HIS A 51 8.36 -0.98 2.00
N VAL A 52 7.53 0.05 1.89
CA VAL A 52 7.97 1.45 1.85
C VAL A 52 7.20 2.24 2.89
N SER A 53 7.93 2.94 3.76
CA SER A 53 7.41 3.92 4.71
C SER A 53 7.86 5.31 4.27
N GLY A 54 6.98 6.06 3.60
CA GLY A 54 7.27 7.40 3.08
C GLY A 54 6.69 7.64 1.68
N LEU A 55 7.52 8.15 0.76
CA LEU A 55 7.15 8.43 -0.63
C LEU A 55 7.61 7.29 -1.55
N ASP A 56 6.69 6.75 -2.34
CA ASP A 56 6.95 5.72 -3.33
C ASP A 56 6.46 6.18 -4.70
N TRP A 57 7.37 6.35 -5.65
CA TRP A 57 7.03 6.72 -7.01
C TRP A 57 7.63 5.72 -8.00
N GLY A 58 6.84 5.30 -8.98
CA GLY A 58 7.39 4.56 -10.12
C GLY A 58 6.38 4.06 -11.13
N LEU A 59 6.87 3.58 -12.28
CA LEU A 59 5.98 2.93 -13.26
C LEU A 59 5.36 1.67 -12.64
N VAL A 60 6.19 0.78 -12.09
CA VAL A 60 5.71 -0.36 -11.31
C VAL A 60 6.40 -0.35 -9.94
N SER A 61 5.61 -0.21 -8.90
CA SER A 61 6.04 -0.24 -7.51
C SER A 61 5.50 -1.51 -6.85
N HIS A 62 6.39 -2.38 -6.37
CA HIS A 62 6.05 -3.67 -5.78
C HIS A 62 6.56 -3.75 -4.32
N CYS A 63 5.64 -3.91 -3.38
CA CYS A 63 5.90 -4.21 -1.98
C CYS A 63 5.50 -5.65 -1.68
N THR A 64 6.44 -6.50 -1.28
CA THR A 64 6.20 -7.95 -1.17
C THR A 64 5.68 -8.40 0.18
N SER A 65 5.96 -7.67 1.26
CA SER A 65 5.68 -8.13 2.64
C SER A 65 5.83 -6.99 3.66
N GLY A 66 5.09 -7.06 4.76
CA GLY A 66 5.11 -6.01 5.78
C GLY A 66 4.20 -4.83 5.42
N MET A 67 4.02 -3.91 6.37
CA MET A 67 3.14 -2.75 6.21
C MET A 67 3.84 -1.65 5.42
N SER A 68 3.28 -1.29 4.26
CA SER A 68 3.69 -0.07 3.55
C SER A 68 2.87 1.11 4.04
N GLN A 69 3.52 2.24 4.33
CA GLN A 69 2.86 3.41 4.90
C GLN A 69 3.28 4.69 4.17
N GLY A 70 2.31 5.51 3.75
CA GLY A 70 2.59 6.83 3.18
C GLY A 70 1.91 7.04 1.84
N VAL A 71 2.67 7.50 0.85
CA VAL A 71 2.12 7.93 -0.43
C VAL A 71 2.76 7.18 -1.58
N GLN A 72 1.95 6.48 -2.36
CA GLN A 72 2.39 5.73 -3.54
C GLN A 72 1.77 6.31 -4.81
N PHE A 73 2.59 6.68 -5.79
CA PHE A 73 2.18 7.21 -7.09
C PHE A 73 2.82 6.44 -8.23
N GLY A 74 2.13 6.33 -9.38
CA GLY A 74 2.69 5.55 -10.48
C GLY A 74 1.71 5.08 -11.53
N LEU A 75 2.13 4.07 -12.29
CA LEU A 75 1.23 3.36 -13.21
C LEU A 75 0.62 2.12 -12.55
N VAL A 76 1.42 1.31 -11.86
CA VAL A 76 0.97 0.09 -11.18
C VAL A 76 1.54 0.01 -9.77
N GLY A 77 0.67 -0.03 -8.77
CA GLY A 77 1.00 -0.27 -7.36
C GLY A 77 0.62 -1.69 -6.94
N LEU A 78 1.60 -2.53 -6.65
CA LEU A 78 1.41 -3.90 -6.16
C LEU A 78 1.86 -4.00 -4.70
N VAL A 79 0.93 -4.23 -3.79
CA VAL A 79 1.20 -4.46 -2.38
C VAL A 79 0.68 -5.86 -2.01
N ASN A 80 1.60 -6.81 -1.85
CA ASN A 80 1.26 -8.19 -1.49
C ASN A 80 0.97 -8.39 0.01
N ALA A 81 0.90 -7.29 0.76
CA ALA A 81 0.62 -7.25 2.19
C ALA A 81 -0.31 -6.07 2.48
N ASP A 82 -0.05 -5.33 3.55
CA ASP A 82 -0.90 -4.24 4.03
C ASP A 82 -0.39 -2.88 3.54
N PHE A 83 -1.31 -1.94 3.34
CA PHE A 83 -1.00 -0.56 2.95
C PHE A 83 -1.83 0.45 3.74
N THR A 84 -1.18 1.47 4.29
CA THR A 84 -1.84 2.61 4.94
C THR A 84 -1.42 3.92 4.30
N GLY A 85 -2.37 4.69 3.77
CA GLY A 85 -2.15 6.06 3.28
C GLY A 85 -2.83 6.37 1.95
N PHE A 86 -2.11 7.01 1.04
CA PHE A 86 -2.64 7.47 -0.25
C PHE A 86 -2.00 6.70 -1.40
N GLN A 87 -2.80 5.93 -2.13
CA GLN A 87 -2.34 5.11 -3.25
C GLN A 87 -2.97 5.61 -4.54
N ALA A 88 -2.18 6.28 -5.38
CA ALA A 88 -2.61 6.92 -6.62
C ALA A 88 -1.81 6.42 -7.82
N THR A 89 -2.10 5.17 -8.22
CA THR A 89 -1.59 4.58 -9.46
C THR A 89 -2.73 4.23 -10.40
N ALA A 90 -2.48 4.03 -11.69
CA ALA A 90 -3.55 3.62 -12.61
C ALA A 90 -4.14 2.25 -12.25
N VAL A 91 -3.34 1.34 -11.70
CA VAL A 91 -3.78 0.03 -11.20
C VAL A 91 -3.23 -0.20 -9.80
N ASN A 92 -4.11 -0.12 -8.80
CA ASN A 92 -3.78 -0.36 -7.40
C ASN A 92 -4.22 -1.77 -6.98
N ILE A 93 -3.31 -2.56 -6.44
CA ILE A 93 -3.60 -3.90 -5.90
C ILE A 93 -2.99 -4.01 -4.50
N THR A 94 -3.84 -4.06 -3.48
CA THR A 94 -3.45 -4.40 -2.10
C THR A 94 -4.05 -5.75 -1.74
N LYS A 95 -3.24 -6.79 -1.59
CA LYS A 95 -3.76 -8.16 -1.40
C LYS A 95 -4.45 -8.36 -0.07
N HIS A 96 -4.00 -7.66 0.98
CA HIS A 96 -4.52 -7.78 2.33
C HIS A 96 -5.28 -6.50 2.73
N ASP A 97 -4.89 -5.87 3.84
CA ASP A 97 -5.60 -4.73 4.42
C ASP A 97 -5.12 -3.42 3.79
N PHE A 98 -6.06 -2.67 3.22
CA PHE A 98 -5.85 -1.32 2.73
C PHE A 98 -6.55 -0.34 3.67
N GLU A 99 -5.83 0.67 4.15
CA GLU A 99 -6.39 1.78 4.93
C GLU A 99 -6.06 3.13 4.30
N GLY A 100 -7.08 3.94 3.99
CA GLY A 100 -6.90 5.31 3.48
C GLY A 100 -7.61 5.59 2.17
N PHE A 101 -6.91 6.21 1.21
CA PHE A 101 -7.48 6.65 -0.07
C PHE A 101 -6.78 6.02 -1.27
N GLN A 102 -7.56 5.32 -2.10
CA GLN A 102 -7.11 4.63 -3.31
C GLN A 102 -7.71 5.33 -4.53
N TRP A 103 -6.86 5.77 -5.46
CA TRP A 103 -7.28 6.37 -6.72
C TRP A 103 -6.58 5.73 -7.90
N GLY A 104 -7.34 5.36 -8.93
CA GLY A 104 -6.81 4.71 -10.11
C GLY A 104 -7.90 4.35 -11.11
N ILE A 105 -7.52 3.76 -12.24
CA ILE A 105 -8.50 3.16 -13.15
C ILE A 105 -9.10 1.90 -12.50
N VAL A 106 -8.23 1.09 -11.89
CA VAL A 106 -8.62 -0.11 -11.14
C VAL A 106 -8.08 -0.03 -9.73
N ASN A 107 -8.94 -0.28 -8.75
CA ASN A 107 -8.58 -0.43 -7.35
C ASN A 107 -9.00 -1.82 -6.86
N TYR A 108 -8.06 -2.57 -6.27
CA TYR A 108 -8.32 -3.85 -5.63
C TYR A 108 -7.78 -3.84 -4.19
N ALA A 109 -8.60 -4.29 -3.25
CA ALA A 109 -8.19 -4.55 -1.87
C ALA A 109 -8.74 -5.90 -1.37
N GLY A 110 -7.99 -6.61 -0.53
CA GLY A 110 -8.52 -7.72 0.27
C GLY A 110 -9.57 -7.21 1.24
N TYR A 111 -9.17 -6.31 2.12
CA TYR A 111 -10.06 -5.54 2.99
C TYR A 111 -9.80 -4.06 2.78
N ALA A 112 -10.79 -3.31 2.30
CA ALA A 112 -10.68 -1.87 2.14
C ALA A 112 -11.30 -1.16 3.36
N ASN A 113 -10.50 -0.38 4.08
CA ASN A 113 -10.94 0.54 5.12
C ASN A 113 -10.68 1.98 4.67
N GLY A 114 -11.69 2.64 4.10
CA GLY A 114 -11.55 4.00 3.58
C GLY A 114 -12.23 4.21 2.24
N PHE A 115 -11.57 4.93 1.33
CA PHE A 115 -12.18 5.42 0.09
C PHE A 115 -11.46 4.87 -1.15
N GLN A 116 -12.22 4.32 -2.10
CA GLN A 116 -11.71 3.92 -3.42
C GLN A 116 -12.41 4.72 -4.52
N LEU A 117 -11.62 5.38 -5.37
CA LEU A 117 -12.10 6.14 -6.52
C LEU A 117 -11.46 5.62 -7.80
N GLY A 118 -12.28 5.16 -8.73
CA GLY A 118 -11.78 4.64 -9.99
C GLY A 118 -12.85 4.25 -10.98
N LEU A 119 -12.49 3.69 -12.13
CA LEU A 119 -13.50 3.13 -13.03
C LEU A 119 -14.04 1.81 -12.48
N VAL A 120 -13.15 0.99 -11.93
CA VAL A 120 -13.48 -0.27 -11.30
C VAL A 120 -12.89 -0.31 -9.89
N ASN A 121 -13.75 -0.48 -8.89
CA ASN A 121 -13.35 -0.69 -7.51
C ASN A 121 -13.77 -2.08 -7.07
N TYR A 122 -12.86 -2.79 -6.42
CA TYR A 122 -13.12 -4.10 -5.84
C TYR A 122 -12.54 -4.18 -4.44
N ALA A 123 -13.36 -4.66 -3.50
CA ALA A 123 -12.94 -5.06 -2.18
C ALA A 123 -13.56 -6.42 -1.83
N GLN A 124 -12.80 -7.34 -1.22
CA GLN A 124 -13.45 -8.56 -0.71
C GLN A 124 -14.38 -8.24 0.45
N ARG A 125 -13.94 -7.32 1.31
CA ARG A 125 -14.71 -6.70 2.40
C ARG A 125 -14.42 -5.20 2.40
N LEU A 126 -15.44 -4.39 2.68
CA LEU A 126 -15.33 -2.94 2.72
C LEU A 126 -15.80 -2.41 4.07
N LYS A 127 -15.08 -1.42 4.60
CA LYS A 127 -15.55 -0.46 5.58
C LYS A 127 -15.23 0.94 5.03
N GLY A 128 -16.20 1.59 4.42
CA GLY A 128 -16.05 2.88 3.78
C GLY A 128 -16.87 2.99 2.49
N LEU A 129 -16.29 3.64 1.48
CA LEU A 129 -17.01 4.11 0.30
C LEU A 129 -16.18 3.88 -0.99
N GLN A 130 -16.85 3.35 -2.01
CA GLN A 130 -16.33 3.19 -3.36
C GLN A 130 -17.10 4.13 -4.30
N ILE A 131 -16.40 4.82 -5.20
CA ILE A 131 -17.00 5.62 -6.27
C ILE A 131 -16.36 5.22 -7.60
N GLY A 132 -17.18 4.82 -8.56
CA GLY A 132 -16.71 4.35 -9.86
C GLY A 132 -17.78 3.77 -10.75
N LEU A 133 -17.47 3.48 -12.01
CA LEU A 133 -18.44 2.90 -12.94
C LEU A 133 -18.93 1.53 -12.45
N VAL A 134 -18.01 0.72 -11.89
CA VAL A 134 -18.29 -0.60 -11.33
C VAL A 134 -17.67 -0.69 -9.93
N ASN A 135 -18.49 -0.93 -8.90
CA ASN A 135 -18.04 -1.05 -7.52
C ASN A 135 -18.48 -2.39 -6.94
N ILE A 136 -17.52 -3.19 -6.47
CA ILE A 136 -17.73 -4.57 -6.04
C ILE A 136 -17.34 -4.72 -4.57
N ILE A 137 -18.26 -5.23 -3.75
CA ILE A 137 -18.03 -5.62 -2.36
C ILE A 137 -18.44 -7.09 -2.22
N LYS A 138 -17.46 -8.00 -2.16
CA LYS A 138 -17.76 -9.44 -2.22
C LYS A 138 -18.49 -9.96 -0.98
N GLN A 139 -18.19 -9.42 0.20
CA GLN A 139 -18.70 -9.87 1.49
C GLN A 139 -19.08 -8.68 2.35
N GLY A 140 -20.25 -8.72 2.98
CA GLY A 140 -20.72 -7.68 3.91
C GLY A 140 -21.21 -6.38 3.26
N GLY A 141 -21.17 -6.26 1.93
CA GLY A 141 -21.81 -5.16 1.21
C GLY A 141 -23.32 -5.36 1.11
N GLN A 142 -24.09 -4.27 1.14
CA GLN A 142 -25.54 -4.31 0.91
C GLN A 142 -25.87 -4.85 -0.50
N PHE A 143 -25.03 -4.51 -1.49
CA PHE A 143 -25.10 -5.01 -2.85
C PHE A 143 -23.73 -5.51 -3.30
N PRO A 144 -23.62 -6.74 -3.84
CA PRO A 144 -22.34 -7.29 -4.30
C PRO A 144 -21.69 -6.45 -5.41
N VAL A 145 -22.49 -5.86 -6.30
CA VAL A 145 -22.06 -4.96 -7.37
C VAL A 145 -23.03 -3.78 -7.42
N PHE A 146 -22.52 -2.55 -7.43
CA PHE A 146 -23.36 -1.35 -7.57
C PHE A 146 -22.67 -0.31 -8.48
N PRO A 147 -23.38 0.30 -9.44
CA PRO A 147 -22.79 1.30 -10.32
C PRO A 147 -22.66 2.65 -9.61
N ILE A 148 -21.70 3.47 -10.07
CA ILE A 148 -21.43 4.85 -9.63
C ILE A 148 -20.89 4.96 -8.20
N VAL A 149 -21.52 4.32 -7.22
CA VAL A 149 -21.13 4.36 -5.79
C VAL A 149 -21.40 3.01 -5.14
N ASN A 150 -20.70 2.62 -4.07
CA ASN A 150 -21.05 1.49 -3.17
C ASN A 150 -20.44 1.72 -1.78
N TRP A 151 -21.03 1.22 -0.71
CA TRP A 151 -20.59 1.51 0.67
C TRP A 151 -20.88 0.35 1.64
N SER A 152 -20.17 0.35 2.77
CA SER A 152 -20.41 -0.54 3.91
C SER A 152 -19.77 0.09 5.16
N PHE A 153 -20.45 0.11 6.31
CA PHE A 153 -19.99 0.79 7.53
C PHE A 153 -20.07 -0.10 8.76
#